data_AF-A0A935NRW9-F1
#
_entry.id   AF-A0A935NRW9-F1
#
_cell.length_a   1.000
_cell.length_b   1.000
_cell.length_c   1.000
_cell.angle_alpha   90.00
_cell.angle_beta   90.00
_cell.angle_gamma   90.00
#
_symmetry.space_group_name_H-M   'P 1'
#
loop_
_entity.id
_entity.type
_entity.pdbx_description
1 polymer ?
#
loop_
_entity_poly.entity_id
_entity_poly.type
_entity_poly.pdbx_seq_one_letter_code
_entity_poly.pdbx_strand_id
1 'polypeptide(L)'
;MKRLMILMLALPLASHAVQVCDLAGEHVNPANGHTTAGKTGLMRCREGEGGPLQREQELKDGKFVGVVRFYKNGVLERDYSVNERGNR
;
A
#
# COMPACT_ATOMS: atom_id res chain seq x y z
N MET A 1 -15.29 -18.23 50.53
CA MET A 1 -14.43 -17.28 49.78
C MET A 1 -13.80 -18.02 48.61
N LYS A 2 -14.28 -17.82 47.38
CA LYS A 2 -13.75 -18.49 46.17
C LYS A 2 -13.11 -17.43 45.28
N ARG A 3 -11.78 -17.47 45.15
CA ARG A 3 -11.02 -16.61 44.24
C ARG A 3 -11.32 -17.06 42.81
N LEU A 4 -12.07 -16.24 42.06
CA LEU A 4 -12.26 -16.46 40.63
C LEU A 4 -11.04 -15.88 39.90
N MET A 5 -10.19 -16.78 39.40
CA MET A 5 -9.01 -16.43 38.63
C MET A 5 -9.45 -16.12 37.19
N ILE A 6 -9.43 -14.85 36.81
CA ILE A 6 -9.76 -14.40 35.45
C ILE A 6 -8.57 -14.69 34.55
N LEU A 7 -8.73 -15.64 33.64
CA LEU A 7 -7.79 -15.92 32.56
C LEU A 7 -8.03 -14.89 31.44
N MET A 8 -7.18 -13.86 31.34
CA MET A 8 -7.20 -12.95 30.18
C MET A 8 -6.64 -13.69 28.96
N LEU A 9 -7.54 -14.09 28.04
CA LEU A 9 -7.13 -14.43 26.68
C LEU A 9 -6.63 -13.16 25.98
N ALA A 10 -5.33 -13.06 25.77
CA ALA A 10 -4.76 -12.08 24.86
C ALA A 10 -5.12 -12.48 23.42
N LEU A 11 -6.15 -11.87 22.85
CA LEU A 11 -6.39 -11.95 21.41
C LEU A 11 -5.27 -11.18 20.70
N PRO A 12 -4.57 -11.78 19.72
CA PRO A 12 -3.64 -11.04 18.89
C PRO A 12 -4.43 -9.99 18.11
N LEU A 13 -4.20 -8.72 18.42
CA LEU A 13 -4.65 -7.62 17.56
C LEU A 13 -3.92 -7.79 16.23
N ALA A 14 -4.66 -8.16 15.19
CA ALA A 14 -4.15 -8.11 13.83
C ALA A 14 -3.79 -6.65 13.54
N SER A 15 -2.51 -6.31 13.68
CA SER A 15 -1.99 -5.03 13.24
C SER A 15 -2.11 -5.02 11.72
N HIS A 16 -3.18 -4.43 11.20
CA HIS A 16 -3.29 -4.12 9.79
C HIS A 16 -2.20 -3.09 9.51
N ALA A 17 -1.07 -3.55 8.98
CA ALA A 17 0.06 -2.70 8.71
C ALA A 17 -0.38 -1.56 7.78
N VAL A 18 -0.28 -0.33 8.28
CA VAL A 18 -0.71 0.87 7.56
C VAL A 18 0.15 1.00 6.31
N GLN A 19 -0.47 0.99 5.13
CA GLN A 19 0.26 1.23 3.89
C GLN A 19 0.62 2.70 3.79
N VAL A 20 1.91 2.98 3.57
CA VAL A 20 2.42 4.33 3.31
C VAL A 20 2.81 4.41 1.85
N CYS A 21 2.26 5.38 1.12
CA CYS A 21 2.62 5.59 -0.28
C CYS A 21 3.29 6.96 -0.49
N ASP A 22 4.35 6.97 -1.29
CA ASP A 22 5.01 8.18 -1.76
C ASP A 22 4.96 8.27 -3.29
N LEU A 23 4.92 9.50 -3.80
CA LEU A 23 5.21 9.82 -5.18
C LEU A 23 6.28 10.91 -5.20
N ALA A 24 7.49 10.55 -5.65
CA ALA A 24 8.64 11.46 -5.68
C ALA A 24 8.93 12.10 -4.30
N GLY A 25 8.79 11.32 -3.23
CA GLY A 25 9.02 11.78 -1.85
C GLY A 25 7.85 12.53 -1.21
N GLU A 26 6.76 12.79 -1.94
CA GLU A 26 5.55 13.36 -1.38
C GLU A 26 4.57 12.26 -0.96
N HIS A 27 4.06 12.33 0.26
CA HIS A 27 3.06 11.38 0.75
C HIS A 27 1.76 11.48 -0.06
N VAL A 28 1.22 10.34 -0.49
CA VAL A 28 -0.05 10.23 -1.21
C VAL A 28 -0.89 9.10 -0.64
N ASN A 29 -2.20 9.21 -0.76
CA ASN A 29 -3.14 8.17 -0.40
C ASN A 29 -3.90 7.72 -1.66
N PRO A 30 -3.59 6.56 -2.25
CA PRO A 30 -4.26 6.10 -3.47
C PRO A 30 -5.76 5.81 -3.29
N ALA A 31 -6.26 5.67 -2.05
CA ALA A 31 -7.69 5.59 -1.75
C ALA A 31 -8.37 6.97 -1.67
N ASN A 32 -7.59 8.06 -1.71
CA ASN A 32 -8.07 9.43 -1.82
C ASN A 32 -7.51 10.09 -3.08
N GLY A 33 -8.31 10.09 -4.15
CA GLY A 33 -7.94 10.63 -5.46
C GLY A 33 -7.52 12.10 -5.47
N HIS A 34 -7.87 12.89 -4.45
CA HIS A 34 -7.37 14.26 -4.32
C HIS A 34 -5.84 14.31 -4.14
N THR A 35 -5.25 13.33 -3.48
CA THR A 35 -3.80 13.31 -3.20
C THR A 35 -2.96 12.91 -4.43
N THR A 36 -3.58 12.31 -5.44
CA THR A 36 -2.94 11.90 -6.69
C THR A 36 -3.32 12.76 -7.89
N ALA A 37 -4.31 13.65 -7.75
CA ALA A 37 -4.80 14.50 -8.84
C ALA A 37 -3.68 15.29 -9.53
N GLY A 38 -3.64 15.23 -10.87
CA GLY A 38 -2.63 15.90 -11.70
C GLY A 38 -1.22 15.34 -11.60
N LYS A 39 -0.96 14.36 -10.72
CA LYS A 39 0.39 13.85 -10.50
C LYS A 39 0.79 12.82 -11.54
N THR A 40 2.07 12.82 -11.89
CA THR A 40 2.67 11.89 -12.85
C THR A 40 3.96 11.33 -12.25
N GLY A 41 4.17 10.03 -12.40
CA GLY A 41 5.38 9.34 -11.91
C GLY A 41 5.09 7.95 -11.35
N LEU A 42 6.09 7.36 -10.71
CA LEU A 42 5.98 6.03 -10.10
C LEU A 42 5.70 6.14 -8.60
N MET A 43 4.46 5.85 -8.20
CA MET A 43 4.07 5.80 -6.79
C MET A 43 4.61 4.51 -6.16
N ARG A 44 5.16 4.61 -4.96
CA ARG A 44 5.72 3.49 -4.20
C ARG A 44 5.00 3.35 -2.87
N CYS A 45 4.48 2.17 -2.61
CA CYS A 45 3.75 1.86 -1.38
C CYS A 45 4.49 0.81 -0.56
N ARG A 46 4.69 1.11 0.72
CA ARG A 46 5.41 0.30 1.70
C ARG A 46 4.50 -0.13 2.85
N GLU A 47 4.94 -1.16 3.56
CA GLU A 47 4.36 -1.56 4.83
C GLU A 47 4.86 -0.64 5.94
N GLY A 48 4.07 0.36 6.34
CA GLY A 48 4.49 1.40 7.28
C GLY A 48 5.62 2.31 6.76
N GLU A 49 6.01 3.26 7.60
CA GLU A 49 7.16 4.13 7.32
C GLU A 49 8.46 3.31 7.38
N GLY A 50 9.25 3.37 6.31
CA GLY A 50 10.54 2.67 6.23
C GLY A 50 10.47 1.14 6.04
N GLY A 51 9.27 0.55 5.95
CA GLY A 51 9.14 -0.90 5.76
C GLY A 51 9.35 -1.38 4.32
N PRO A 52 9.17 -2.69 4.08
CA PRO A 52 9.38 -3.30 2.78
C PRO A 52 8.43 -2.72 1.73
N LEU A 53 8.93 -2.62 0.49
CA LEU A 53 8.11 -2.26 -0.66
C LEU A 53 7.07 -3.35 -0.89
N GLN A 54 5.81 -2.94 -1.10
CA GLN A 54 4.67 -3.82 -1.33
C GLN A 54 4.11 -3.62 -2.75
N ARG A 55 4.15 -2.38 -3.25
CA ARG A 55 3.62 -2.05 -4.57
C ARG A 55 4.32 -0.86 -5.22
N GLU A 56 4.55 -0.94 -6.52
CA GLU A 56 4.76 0.23 -7.38
C GLU A 56 3.62 0.36 -8.37
N GLN A 57 3.21 1.59 -8.65
CA GLN A 57 2.17 1.89 -9.63
C GLN A 57 2.46 3.21 -10.32
N GLU A 58 2.45 3.19 -11.64
CA GLU A 58 2.61 4.39 -12.44
C GLU A 58 1.31 5.21 -12.47
N LEU A 59 1.49 6.53 -12.41
CA LEU A 59 0.46 7.54 -12.56
C LEU A 59 0.79 8.45 -13.74
N LYS A 60 -0.24 8.86 -14.47
CA LYS A 60 -0.19 9.92 -15.47
C LYS A 60 -1.39 10.82 -15.31
N ASP A 61 -1.16 12.10 -14.99
CA ASP A 61 -2.23 13.07 -14.72
C ASP A 61 -3.27 12.56 -13.69
N GLY A 62 -2.77 11.94 -12.62
CA GLY A 62 -3.56 11.33 -11.56
C GLY A 62 -4.28 10.02 -11.91
N LYS A 63 -4.16 9.54 -13.15
CA LYS A 63 -4.70 8.24 -13.57
C LYS A 63 -3.69 7.13 -13.35
N PHE A 64 -4.11 6.00 -12.81
CA PHE A 64 -3.28 4.81 -12.66
C PHE A 64 -3.17 4.07 -14.00
N VAL A 65 -2.09 4.33 -14.74
CA VAL A 65 -1.83 3.79 -16.07
C VAL A 65 -0.36 3.40 -16.17
N GLY A 66 -0.02 2.45 -17.05
CA GLY A 66 1.34 1.96 -17.18
C GLY A 66 1.69 0.90 -16.13
N VAL A 67 2.91 0.94 -15.63
CA VAL A 67 3.49 -0.14 -14.83
C VAL A 67 2.77 -0.38 -13.51
N VAL A 68 2.59 -1.66 -13.15
CA VAL A 68 2.13 -2.16 -11.86
C VAL A 68 3.04 -3.28 -11.39
N ARG A 69 3.64 -3.13 -10.20
CA ARG A 69 4.47 -4.16 -9.59
C ARG A 69 3.98 -4.48 -8.19
N PHE A 70 3.89 -5.77 -7.87
CA PHE A 70 3.61 -6.24 -6.52
C PHE A 70 4.82 -6.96 -5.97
N TYR A 71 5.09 -6.72 -4.70
CA TYR A 71 6.22 -7.27 -3.98
C TYR A 71 5.71 -8.02 -2.77
N LYS A 72 6.32 -9.17 -2.48
CA LYS A 72 6.07 -9.95 -1.28
C LYS A 72 7.38 -10.10 -0.54
N ASN A 73 7.43 -9.60 0.69
CA ASN A 73 8.65 -9.57 1.51
C ASN A 73 9.83 -8.89 0.78
N GLY A 74 9.56 -7.82 0.03
CA GLY A 74 10.56 -7.09 -0.75
C GLY A 74 10.98 -7.74 -2.07
N VAL A 75 10.45 -8.92 -2.41
CA VAL A 75 10.74 -9.63 -3.67
C VAL A 75 9.61 -9.41 -4.68
N LEU A 76 9.95 -9.09 -5.93
CA LEU A 76 8.98 -8.89 -7.01
C LEU A 76 8.20 -10.19 -7.27
N GLU A 77 6.88 -10.14 -7.13
CA GLU A 77 5.98 -11.29 -7.31
C GLU A 77 5.18 -11.18 -8.61
N ARG A 78 4.74 -9.97 -8.97
CA ARG A 78 3.99 -9.71 -10.21
C ARG A 78 4.43 -8.40 -10.83
N ASP A 79 4.57 -8.40 -12.15
CA ASP A 79 4.80 -7.21 -12.97
C ASP A 79 3.85 -7.25 -14.17
N TYR A 80 3.15 -6.15 -14.41
CA TYR A 80 2.31 -5.95 -15.57
C TYR A 80 2.08 -4.47 -15.86
N SER A 81 1.43 -4.16 -16.97
CA SER A 81 0.99 -2.80 -17.30
C SER A 81 -0.52 -2.72 -17.38
N VAL A 82 -1.08 -1.54 -17.11
CA VAL A 82 -2.51 -1.24 -17.29
C VAL A 82 -2.69 -0.12 -18.30
N ASN A 83 -3.65 -0.24 -19.21
CA ASN A 83 -3.99 0.86 -20.12
C ASN A 83 -4.98 1.85 -19.47
N GLU A 84 -5.36 2.91 -20.20
CA GLU A 84 -6.28 3.96 -19.70
C GLU A 84 -7.68 3.46 -19.33
N ARG A 85 -8.05 2.25 -19.78
CA ARG A 85 -9.32 1.59 -19.43
C ARG A 85 -9.17 0.63 -18.23
N GLY A 86 -7.98 0.49 -17.67
CA GLY A 86 -7.67 -0.43 -16.57
C GLY A 86 -7.42 -1.87 -17.00
N ASN A 87 -7.30 -2.16 -18.31
CA ASN A 87 -7.01 -3.51 -18.78
C ASN A 87 -5.52 -3.81 -18.67
N ARG A 88 -5.19 -5.05 -18.29
CA ARG A 88 -3.84 -5.61 -18.30
C ARG A 88 -3.37 -5.97 -19.70
#